data_AF-A0A6P0Q1I8-F1
#
_entry.id   AF-A0A6P0Q1I8-F1
#
_cell.length_a   1.000
_cell.length_b   1.000
_cell.length_c   1.000
_cell.angle_alpha   90.00
_cell.angle_beta   90.00
_cell.angle_gamma   90.00
#
_symmetry.space_group_name_H-M   'P 1'
#
loop_
_entity.id
_entity.type
_entity.pdbx_description
1 polymer ?
#
loop_
_entity_poly.entity_id
_entity_poly.type
_entity_poly.pdbx_seq_one_letter_code
_entity_poly.pdbx_strand_id
1 'polypeptide(L)' 'AGSMQLDTIGVERSPFCRVDSDCWDVKLKFFDPENDRRAKKILRYTIDVSDIMPVTMGQPRIWDAL' A
#
# COMPACT_ATOMS: atom_id res chain seq x y z
N ALA A 1 16.64 -13.02 7.78
CA ALA A 1 16.10 -12.14 6.72
C ALA A 1 16.16 -10.73 7.24
N GLY A 2 16.91 -9.82 6.62
CA GLY A 2 17.07 -8.45 7.11
C GLY A 2 15.71 -7.77 7.29
N SER A 3 15.48 -7.16 8.46
CA SER A 3 14.22 -6.49 8.78
C SER A 3 14.12 -5.22 7.95
N MET A 4 13.31 -5.24 6.91
CA MET A 4 12.99 -4.00 6.20
C MET A 4 12.28 -3.02 7.12
N GLN A 5 12.56 -1.73 6.96
CA GLN A 5 11.96 -0.65 7.73
C GLN A 5 11.00 0.16 6.86
N LEU A 6 10.00 0.78 7.48
CA LEU A 6 9.05 1.64 6.79
C LEU A 6 9.75 2.94 6.33
N ASP A 7 9.65 3.22 5.03
CA ASP A 7 10.18 4.43 4.37
C ASP A 7 9.10 5.50 4.28
N THR A 8 7.96 5.15 3.68
CA THR A 8 6.92 6.12 3.32
C THR A 8 5.54 5.47 3.36
N ILE A 9 4.55 6.24 3.79
CA ILE A 9 3.12 5.93 3.64
C ILE A 9 2.57 6.89 2.59
N GLY A 10 2.19 6.36 1.43
CA GLY A 10 1.51 7.10 0.37
C GLY A 10 0.02 6.77 0.33
N VAL A 11 -0.81 7.76 0.03
CA VAL A 11 -2.27 7.59 -0.12
C VAL A 11 -2.72 8.28 -1.39
N GLU A 12 -3.46 7.56 -2.23
CA GLU A 12 -4.06 8.10 -3.46
C GLU A 12 -5.46 7.54 -3.68
N ARG A 13 -6.32 8.26 -4.39
CA ARG A 13 -7.66 7.75 -4.72
C ARG A 13 -7.51 6.53 -5.64
N SER A 14 -8.19 5.43 -5.31
CA SER A 14 -8.06 4.19 -6.07
C SER A 14 -8.80 4.31 -7.42
N PRO A 15 -8.17 3.95 -8.56
CA PRO A 15 -8.84 3.96 -9.85
C PRO A 15 -9.81 2.77 -10.02
N PHE A 16 -9.80 1.81 -9.08
CA PHE A 16 -10.61 0.59 -9.13
C PHE A 16 -11.96 0.73 -8.40
N CYS A 17 -12.30 1.93 -7.96
CA CYS A 17 -13.57 2.20 -7.30
C CYS A 17 -14.76 2.02 -8.25
N ARG A 18 -15.87 1.52 -7.71
CA ARG A 18 -17.16 1.55 -8.40
C ARG A 18 -17.72 2.98 -8.39
N VAL A 19 -18.69 3.24 -9.26
CA VAL A 19 -19.53 4.44 -9.13
C VAL A 19 -20.14 4.41 -7.73
N ASP A 20 -20.02 5.54 -7.03
CA ASP A 20 -20.43 5.77 -5.63
C ASP A 20 -19.52 5.20 -4.53
N SER A 21 -18.37 4.58 -4.87
CA SER A 21 -17.35 4.24 -3.87
C SER A 21 -16.35 5.38 -3.62
N ASP A 22 -15.93 5.50 -2.37
CA ASP A 22 -14.80 6.30 -1.90
C ASP A 22 -13.67 5.38 -1.41
N CYS A 23 -12.91 4.83 -2.36
CA CYS A 23 -11.78 3.96 -2.05
C CYS A 23 -10.42 4.60 -2.33
N TRP A 24 -9.48 4.24 -1.46
CA TRP A 24 -8.14 4.80 -1.38
C TRP A 24 -7.11 3.67 -1.40
N ASP A 25 -6.10 3.84 -2.24
CA ASP A 25 -4.92 2.98 -2.26
C ASP A 25 -3.91 3.52 -1.24
N VAL A 26 -3.63 2.73 -0.20
CA VAL A 26 -2.61 3.00 0.81
C VAL A 26 -1.37 2.17 0.49
N LYS A 27 -0.28 2.84 0.10
CA LYS A 27 1.01 2.24 -0.27
C LYS A 27 2.00 2.41 0.86
N LEU A 28 2.36 1.30 1.50
CA LEU A 28 3.45 1.22 2.47
C LEU A 28 4.73 0.83 1.73
N LYS A 29 5.71 1.73 1.70
CA LYS A 29 7.01 1.51 1.08
C LYS A 29 8.02 1.16 2.16
N PHE A 30 8.78 0.10 1.94
CA PHE A 30 9.80 -0.39 2.86
C PHE A 30 11.17 -0.41 2.18
N PHE A 31 12.22 -0.20 2.95
CA PHE A 31 13.62 -0.26 2.49
C PHE A 31 14.45 -1.12 3.43
N ASP A 32 15.62 -1.55 2.97
CA ASP A 32 16.59 -2.28 3.79
C ASP A 32 17.61 -1.29 4.38
N PRO A 33 17.65 -1.10 5.71
CA PRO A 33 18.58 -0.14 6.33
C PRO A 33 20.04 -0.62 6.28
N GLU A 34 20.30 -1.90 6.03
CA GLU A 34 21.65 -2.48 5.99
C GLU A 34 22.18 -2.59 4.55
N ASN A 35 21.32 -2.42 3.54
CA ASN A 35 21.69 -2.56 2.13
C ASN A 35 20.87 -1.61 1.25
N ASP A 36 21.46 -0.47 0.91
CA ASP A 36 20.88 0.57 0.04
C ASP A 36 20.66 0.12 -1.41
N ARG A 37 21.29 -0.97 -1.85
CA ARG A 37 21.12 -1.55 -3.20
C ARG A 37 19.97 -2.55 -3.27
N ARG A 38 19.41 -2.97 -2.14
CA ARG A 38 18.27 -3.91 -2.15
C ARG A 38 17.02 -3.16 -2.61
N ALA A 39 16.29 -3.77 -3.54
CA ALA A 39 15.02 -3.22 -4.02
C ALA A 39 14.08 -2.94 -2.84
N LYS A 40 13.36 -1.82 -2.92
CA LYS A 40 12.36 -1.45 -1.93
C LYS A 40 11.13 -2.34 -2.10
N LYS A 41 10.41 -2.60 -1.03
CA LYS A 41 9.18 -3.40 -1.07
C LYS A 41 7.97 -2.50 -0.92
N ILE A 42 6.98 -2.62 -1.80
CA ILE A 42 5.71 -1.90 -1.68
C ILE A 42 4.60 -2.88 -1.34
N LEU A 43 3.84 -2.54 -0.31
CA LEU A 43 2.63 -3.21 0.12
C LEU A 43 1.45 -2.24 -0.05
N ARG A 44 0.49 -2.58 -0.92
CA ARG A 44 -0.67 -1.74 -1.20
C ARG A 44 -1.95 -2.39 -0.70
N TYR A 45 -2.64 -1.69 0.17
CA TYR A 45 -4.02 -1.95 0.54
C TYR A 45 -4.94 -1.02 -0.25
N THR A 46 -6.13 -1.50 -0.58
CA THR A 46 -7.21 -0.65 -1.09
C THR A 46 -8.30 -0.69 -0.03
N ILE A 47 -8.69 0.46 0.49
CA ILE A 47 -9.66 0.59 1.57
C ILE A 47 -10.83 1.41 1.04
N ASP A 48 -12.04 0.87 1.13
CA ASP A 48 -13.28 1.58 0.84
C ASP A 48 -13.82 2.18 2.15
N VAL A 49 -13.98 3.51 2.16
CA VAL A 49 -14.46 4.30 3.31
C VAL A 49 -15.82 4.94 3.03
N SER A 50 -16.58 4.42 2.05
CA SER A 50 -17.91 4.95 1.69
C SER A 50 -18.95 4.83 2.79
N ASP A 51 -18.78 3.89 3.73
CA ASP A 51 -19.69 3.63 4.84
C ASP A 51 -18.98 3.86 6.19
N ILE A 52 -19.74 3.91 7.28
CA ILE A 52 -19.28 4.10 8.66
C ILE A 52 -18.22 3.07 9.04
N MET A 53 -18.35 1.84 8.55
CA MET A 53 -17.38 0.76 8.77
C MET A 53 -16.51 0.58 7.51
N PRO A 54 -15.24 1.00 7.54
CA PRO A 54 -14.35 0.81 6.41
C PRO A 54 -14.13 -0.66 6.09
N VAL A 55 -13.99 -0.98 4.81
CA VAL A 55 -13.72 -2.35 4.35
C VAL A 55 -12.46 -2.41 3.49
N THR A 56 -11.65 -3.44 3.72
CA THR A 56 -10.48 -3.72 2.88
C THR A 56 -10.92 -4.45 1.61
N MET A 57 -10.55 -3.92 0.45
CA MET A 57 -10.90 -4.45 -0.85
C MET A 57 -9.91 -5.54 -1.28
N GLY A 58 -10.26 -6.79 -0.97
CA GLY A 58 -9.47 -7.97 -1.36
C GLY A 58 -8.15 -8.11 -0.59
N GLN A 59 -7.21 -8.87 -1.16
CA GLN A 59 -5.89 -9.10 -0.57
C GLN A 59 -4.91 -7.99 -0.96
N PRO A 60 -3.98 -7.61 -0.06
CA PRO A 60 -2.99 -6.60 -0.38
C PRO A 60 -2.12 -7.02 -1.55
N ARG A 61 -1.73 -6.05 -2.38
CA ARG A 61 -0.79 -6.25 -3.48
C ARG A 61 0.63 -5.98 -2.98
N ILE A 62 1.57 -6.82 -3.42
CA ILE A 62 2.97 -6.75 -3.00
C ILE A 62 3.85 -6.79 -4.23
N TRP A 63 4.80 -5.87 -4.33
CA TRP A 63 5.82 -5.91 -5.38
C TRP A 63 7.12 -5.26 -4.91
N ASP A 64 8.21 -5.62 -5.57
CA ASP A 64 9.50 -4.97 -5.39
C ASP A 64 9.59 -3.77 -6.36
N ALA A 65 10.06 -2.64 -5.86
CA ALA A 65 10.28 -1.40 -6.59
C ALA A 65 11.78 -1.10 -6.62
N LEU A 66 12.32 -0.98 -7.84
CA LEU A 66 13.69 -0.58 -8.12
C LEU A 66 13.90 0.91 -7.83
#